data_AF-A0A847A9P4-F1
#
_entry.id   AF-A0A847A9P4-F1
#
_cell.length_a   1.000
_cell.length_b   1.000
_cell.length_c   1.000
_cell.angle_alpha   90.00
_cell.angle_beta   90.00
_cell.angle_gamma   90.00
#
_symmetry.space_group_name_H-M   'P 1'
#
loop_
_entity.id
_entity.type
_entity.pdbx_description
1 polymer ?
#
loop_
_entity_poly.entity_id
_entity_poly.type
_entity_poly.pdbx_seq_one_letter_code
_entity_poly.pdbx_strand_id
1 'polypeptide(L)'
;DLIPNLVETVKAYAAHEREIFERVAALRSASLQAKSVEETAPLQNQLTGALKSLLAVSENYPELKANQNFLALQEELASTENKIAFARQYYNDSVKEYNIAISVFPNNLMSQRLGYGPRPMWTVEDASERAVRDVSFGAGG
;
A
#
# COMPACT_ATOMS: atom_id res chain seq x y z
N ASP A 1 20.28 -5.19 -3.72
CA ASP A 1 19.48 -4.20 -4.46
C ASP A 1 19.22 -4.76 -5.86
N LEU A 2 18.01 -5.29 -6.09
CA LEU A 2 17.64 -6.04 -7.31
C LEU A 2 17.08 -5.13 -8.42
N ILE A 3 16.73 -3.89 -8.07
CA ILE A 3 16.01 -2.95 -8.93
C ILE A 3 16.90 -2.36 -10.04
N PRO A 4 18.18 -1.99 -9.80
CA PRO A 4 19.03 -1.48 -10.87
C PRO A 4 19.21 -2.47 -12.01
N ASN A 5 19.38 -3.77 -11.68
CA ASN A 5 19.44 -4.84 -12.66
C ASN A 5 18.10 -5.05 -13.38
N LEU A 6 16.98 -4.90 -12.66
CA LEU A 6 15.65 -5.00 -13.25
C LEU A 6 15.40 -3.85 -14.24
N VAL A 7 15.78 -2.62 -13.91
CA VAL A 7 15.63 -1.45 -14.80
C VAL A 7 16.37 -1.66 -16.11
N GLU A 8 17.61 -2.16 -16.07
CA GLU A 8 18.36 -2.47 -17.30
C GLU A 8 17.75 -3.63 -18.08
N THR A 9 17.31 -4.68 -17.38
CA THR A 9 16.61 -5.80 -18.02
C THR A 9 15.36 -5.33 -18.74
N VAL A 10 14.55 -4.46 -18.11
CA VAL A 10 13.29 -4.06 -18.71
C VAL A 10 13.44 -2.97 -19.77
N LYS A 11 14.47 -2.12 -19.71
CA LYS A 11 14.82 -1.24 -20.83
C LYS A 11 15.03 -2.01 -22.13
N ALA A 12 15.51 -3.25 -22.06
CA ALA A 12 15.68 -4.12 -23.23
C ALA A 12 14.36 -4.69 -23.78
N TYR A 13 13.35 -4.91 -22.91
CA TYR A 13 12.09 -5.57 -23.30
C TYR A 13 10.91 -4.62 -23.52
N ALA A 14 10.87 -3.46 -22.84
CA ALA A 14 9.74 -2.53 -22.83
C ALA A 14 10.19 -1.07 -23.02
N ALA A 15 10.97 -0.81 -24.07
CA ALA A 15 11.51 0.52 -24.37
C ALA A 15 10.44 1.63 -24.51
N HIS A 16 9.22 1.27 -24.93
CA HIS A 16 8.08 2.20 -25.03
C HIS A 16 7.45 2.57 -23.68
N GLU A 17 7.71 1.79 -22.63
CA GLU A 17 7.11 1.92 -21.29
C GLU A 17 8.12 2.41 -20.25
N ARG A 18 9.25 2.98 -20.72
CA ARG A 18 10.41 3.36 -19.89
C ARG A 18 10.05 4.26 -18.71
N GLU A 19 9.07 5.13 -18.89
CA GLU A 19 8.60 6.07 -17.86
C GLU A 19 8.07 5.34 -16.62
N ILE A 20 7.35 4.23 -16.78
CA ILE A 20 6.81 3.45 -15.67
C ILE A 20 7.95 2.84 -14.84
N PHE A 21 8.99 2.33 -15.50
CA PHE A 21 10.16 1.75 -14.83
C PHE A 21 10.99 2.79 -14.09
N GLU A 22 11.23 3.93 -14.72
CA GLU A 22 11.94 5.05 -14.07
C GLU A 22 11.19 5.54 -12.84
N ARG A 23 9.85 5.63 -12.94
CA ARG A 23 9.00 6.00 -11.81
C ARG A 23 9.11 4.99 -10.66
N VAL A 24 9.04 3.69 -10.95
CA VAL A 24 9.21 2.63 -9.92
C VAL A 24 10.59 2.72 -9.27
N ALA A 25 11.64 2.88 -10.07
CA ALA A 25 13.02 2.98 -9.58
C ALA A 25 13.22 4.22 -8.70
N ALA A 26 12.68 5.37 -9.11
CA ALA A 26 12.74 6.62 -8.35
C ALA A 26 12.00 6.50 -7.01
N LEU A 27 10.77 5.98 -7.02
CA LEU A 27 9.97 5.79 -5.81
C LEU A 27 10.64 4.82 -4.84
N ARG A 28 11.24 3.74 -5.35
CA ARG A 28 12.01 2.81 -4.54
C ARG A 28 13.22 3.47 -3.89
N SER A 29 14.00 4.23 -4.67
CA SER A 29 15.16 4.95 -4.15
C SER A 29 14.77 5.95 -3.06
N ALA A 30 13.66 6.67 -3.28
CA ALA A 30 13.10 7.58 -2.29
C ALA A 30 12.65 6.84 -1.01
N SER A 31 11.96 5.70 -1.15
CA SER A 31 11.54 4.88 0.00
C SER A 31 12.73 4.35 0.82
N LEU A 32 13.86 4.03 0.19
CA LEU A 32 15.08 3.60 0.89
C LEU A 32 15.79 4.75 1.62
N GLN A 33 15.60 5.99 1.17
CA GLN A 33 16.19 7.18 1.76
C GLN A 33 15.32 7.82 2.84
N ALA A 34 14.03 7.49 2.87
CA ALA A 34 13.08 7.96 3.89
C ALA A 34 13.53 7.51 5.30
N LYS A 35 13.46 8.42 6.26
CA LYS A 35 13.96 8.18 7.64
C LYS A 35 12.84 8.05 8.66
N SER A 36 11.61 8.38 8.26
CA SER A 36 10.43 8.38 9.12
C SER A 36 9.27 7.64 8.45
N VAL A 37 8.31 7.19 9.26
CA VAL A 37 7.11 6.51 8.76
C VAL A 37 6.25 7.47 7.94
N GLU A 38 6.22 8.74 8.34
CA GLU A 38 5.50 9.83 7.68
C GLU A 38 6.04 10.12 6.26
N GLU A 39 7.35 9.96 6.05
CA GLU A 39 7.98 10.04 4.73
C GLU A 39 7.82 8.74 3.93
N THR A 40 7.91 7.60 4.62
CA THR A 40 7.93 6.27 3.98
C THR A 40 6.55 5.89 3.46
N ALA A 41 5.49 6.09 4.25
CA ALA A 41 4.12 5.70 3.92
C ALA A 41 3.58 6.25 2.58
N PRO A 42 3.68 7.56 2.28
CA PRO A 42 3.21 8.10 1.00
C PRO A 42 4.03 7.58 -0.19
N LEU A 43 5.34 7.40 -0.02
CA LEU A 43 6.21 6.83 -1.05
C LEU A 43 5.87 5.36 -1.32
N GLN A 44 5.59 4.59 -0.26
CA GLN A 44 5.14 3.20 -0.36
C GLN A 44 3.82 3.10 -1.15
N ASN A 45 2.84 3.94 -0.85
CA ASN A 45 1.55 3.95 -1.57
C ASN A 45 1.73 4.26 -3.07
N GLN A 46 2.59 5.24 -3.39
CA GLN A 46 2.90 5.58 -4.77
C GLN A 46 3.64 4.43 -5.48
N LEU A 47 4.57 3.78 -4.78
CA LEU A 47 5.32 2.63 -5.28
C LEU A 47 4.38 1.46 -5.58
N THR A 48 3.45 1.14 -4.68
CA THR A 48 2.39 0.16 -4.91
C THR A 48 1.60 0.45 -6.18
N GLY A 49 1.14 1.70 -6.35
CA GLY A 49 0.39 2.10 -7.54
C GLY A 49 1.20 1.94 -8.82
N ALA A 50 2.45 2.41 -8.83
CA ALA A 50 3.34 2.28 -9.98
C ALA A 50 3.64 0.81 -10.32
N LEU A 51 3.77 -0.04 -9.31
CA LEU A 51 4.01 -1.47 -9.48
C LEU A 51 2.76 -2.22 -9.99
N LYS A 52 1.54 -1.82 -9.58
CA LYS A 52 0.29 -2.34 -10.17
C LYS A 52 0.23 -2.03 -11.68
N SER A 53 0.58 -0.80 -12.08
CA SER A 53 0.68 -0.43 -13.51
C SER A 53 1.75 -1.22 -14.24
N LEU A 54 2.91 -1.42 -13.59
CA LEU A 54 4.00 -2.22 -14.15
C LEU A 54 3.59 -3.68 -14.39
N LEU A 55 2.87 -4.29 -13.45
CA LEU A 55 2.35 -5.65 -13.60
C LEU A 55 1.39 -5.76 -14.80
N ALA A 56 0.50 -4.79 -14.96
CA ALA A 56 -0.41 -4.75 -16.11
C ALA A 56 0.34 -4.68 -17.45
N VAL A 57 1.43 -3.89 -17.52
CA VAL A 57 2.29 -3.85 -18.71
C VAL A 57 2.98 -5.18 -18.95
N SER A 58 3.48 -5.83 -17.89
CA SER A 58 4.23 -7.10 -17.99
C SER A 58 3.43 -8.26 -18.58
N GLU A 59 2.09 -8.21 -18.55
CA GLU A 59 1.24 -9.22 -19.21
C GLU A 59 1.46 -9.28 -20.73
N ASN A 60 1.88 -8.17 -21.35
CA ASN A 60 2.21 -8.12 -22.77
C ASN A 60 3.65 -8.59 -23.07
N TYR A 61 4.46 -8.88 -22.05
CA TYR A 61 5.88 -9.22 -22.16
C TYR A 61 6.20 -10.52 -21.39
N PRO A 62 5.94 -11.71 -21.95
CA PRO A 62 6.14 -13.00 -21.28
C PRO A 62 7.57 -13.22 -20.75
N GLU A 63 8.58 -12.77 -21.51
CA GLU A 63 9.99 -12.84 -21.13
C GLU A 63 10.29 -12.02 -19.87
N LEU A 64 9.66 -10.84 -19.73
CA LEU A 64 9.78 -10.02 -18.53
C LEU A 64 9.08 -10.69 -17.34
N LYS A 65 7.89 -11.25 -17.57
CA LYS A 65 7.12 -11.96 -16.55
C LYS A 65 7.87 -13.16 -15.98
N ALA A 66 8.63 -13.87 -16.82
CA ALA A 66 9.47 -15.00 -16.44
C ALA A 66 10.83 -14.59 -15.83
N ASN A 67 11.17 -13.29 -15.87
CA ASN A 67 12.45 -12.84 -15.37
C ASN A 67 12.54 -12.97 -13.83
N GLN A 68 13.61 -13.60 -13.34
CA GLN A 68 13.78 -13.83 -11.89
C GLN A 68 13.83 -12.53 -11.06
N ASN A 69 14.43 -11.47 -11.58
CA ASN A 69 14.46 -10.18 -10.86
C ASN A 69 13.06 -9.56 -10.78
N PHE A 70 12.23 -9.77 -11.81
CA PHE A 70 10.86 -9.28 -11.84
C PHE A 70 9.95 -10.07 -10.89
N LEU A 71 10.15 -11.39 -10.82
CA LEU A 71 9.46 -12.25 -9.85
C LEU A 71 9.81 -11.88 -8.41
N ALA A 72 11.09 -11.62 -8.11
CA ALA A 72 11.51 -11.17 -6.79
C ALA A 72 10.88 -9.81 -6.41
N LEU A 73 10.73 -8.89 -7.38
CA LEU A 73 10.03 -7.63 -7.17
C LEU A 73 8.54 -7.83 -6.82
N GLN A 74 7.87 -8.77 -7.50
CA GLN A 74 6.47 -9.11 -7.21
C GLN A 74 6.30 -9.63 -5.77
N GLU A 75 7.21 -10.49 -5.33
CA GLU A 75 7.20 -11.01 -3.96
C GLU A 75 7.42 -9.90 -2.92
N GLU A 76 8.36 -9.00 -3.18
CA GLU A 76 8.61 -7.86 -2.31
C GLU A 76 7.40 -6.91 -2.23
N LEU A 77 6.73 -6.66 -3.36
CA LEU A 77 5.47 -5.91 -3.38
C LEU A 77 4.42 -6.60 -2.53
N ALA A 78 4.21 -7.91 -2.68
CA ALA A 78 3.21 -8.64 -1.92
C ALA A 78 3.49 -8.55 -0.40
N SER A 79 4.76 -8.68 0.00
CA SER A 79 5.18 -8.48 1.38
C SER A 79 4.89 -7.06 1.89
N THR A 80 5.13 -6.06 1.04
CA THR A 80 4.89 -4.65 1.38
C THR A 80 3.39 -4.36 1.53
N GLU A 81 2.55 -4.85 0.61
CA GLU A 81 1.09 -4.73 0.71
C GLU A 81 0.55 -5.34 1.99
N ASN A 82 1.04 -6.52 2.37
CA ASN A 82 0.67 -7.15 3.64
C ASN A 82 1.04 -6.28 4.85
N LYS A 83 2.21 -5.64 4.84
CA LYS A 83 2.63 -4.72 5.90
C LYS A 83 1.76 -3.46 5.95
N ILE A 84 1.45 -2.86 4.79
CA ILE A 84 0.57 -1.69 4.71
C ILE A 84 -0.84 -2.05 5.21
N ALA A 85 -1.37 -3.21 4.81
CA ALA A 85 -2.66 -3.71 5.27
C ALA A 85 -2.69 -3.88 6.79
N PHE A 86 -1.64 -4.49 7.36
CA PHE A 86 -1.49 -4.63 8.81
C PHE A 86 -1.42 -3.28 9.52
N ALA A 87 -0.59 -2.35 9.02
CA ALA A 87 -0.47 -1.01 9.60
C ALA A 87 -1.80 -0.24 9.57
N ARG A 88 -2.55 -0.34 8.45
CA ARG A 88 -3.88 0.24 8.30
C ARG A 88 -4.88 -0.35 9.30
N GLN A 89 -4.88 -1.67 9.46
CA GLN A 89 -5.73 -2.35 10.45
C GLN A 89 -5.38 -1.88 11.87
N TYR A 90 -4.09 -1.92 12.23
CA TYR A 90 -3.62 -1.50 13.55
C TYR A 90 -3.98 -0.04 13.87
N TYR A 91 -3.83 0.86 12.90
CA TYR A 91 -4.26 2.26 13.03
C TYR A 91 -5.77 2.35 13.27
N ASN A 92 -6.58 1.67 12.47
CA ASN A 92 -8.04 1.70 12.58
C ASN A 92 -8.53 1.10 13.90
N ASP A 93 -7.91 0.04 14.37
CA ASP A 93 -8.22 -0.57 15.67
C ASP A 93 -7.89 0.41 16.81
N SER A 94 -6.71 1.06 16.75
CA SER A 94 -6.30 2.07 17.73
C SER A 94 -7.23 3.31 17.73
N VAL A 95 -7.61 3.80 16.55
CA VAL A 95 -8.56 4.91 16.39
C VAL A 95 -9.95 4.52 16.90
N LYS A 96 -10.39 3.29 16.62
CA LYS A 96 -11.67 2.77 17.11
C LYS A 96 -11.69 2.75 18.63
N GLU A 97 -10.67 2.17 19.27
CA GLU A 97 -10.55 2.14 20.73
C GLU A 97 -10.53 3.54 21.32
N TYR A 98 -9.75 4.45 20.74
CA TYR A 98 -9.71 5.86 21.15
C TYR A 98 -11.08 6.54 21.03
N ASN A 99 -11.75 6.41 19.89
CA ASN A 99 -13.06 7.02 19.63
C ASN A 99 -14.13 6.48 20.57
N ILE A 100 -14.11 5.17 20.87
CA ILE A 100 -14.99 4.58 21.89
C ILE A 100 -14.67 5.16 23.27
N ALA A 101 -13.39 5.18 23.66
CA ALA A 101 -12.96 5.63 24.98
C ALA A 101 -13.37 7.08 25.27
N ILE A 102 -13.32 7.99 24.30
CA ILE A 102 -13.74 9.38 24.47
C ILE A 102 -15.26 9.58 24.38
N SER A 103 -16.00 8.58 23.90
CA SER A 103 -17.47 8.64 23.72
C SER A 103 -18.24 8.03 24.89
N VAL A 104 -17.58 7.28 25.78
CA VAL A 104 -18.17 6.61 26.94
C VAL A 104 -18.11 7.48 28.20
N PHE A 105 -19.12 7.40 29.06
CA PHE A 105 -19.14 8.09 30.35
C PHE A 105 -18.08 7.50 31.32
N PRO A 106 -17.35 8.32 32.10
CA PRO A 106 -17.44 9.78 32.22
C PRO A 106 -16.54 10.55 31.23
N ASN A 107 -15.75 9.84 30.42
CA ASN A 107 -14.75 10.44 29.55
C ASN A 107 -15.35 11.42 28.55
N ASN A 108 -16.56 11.19 28.03
CA ASN A 108 -17.24 12.11 27.09
C ASN A 108 -17.49 13.53 27.64
N LEU A 109 -17.60 13.69 28.96
CA LEU A 109 -17.81 14.99 29.60
C LEU A 109 -16.50 15.78 29.75
N MET A 110 -15.39 15.07 29.97
CA MET A 110 -14.07 15.66 30.15
C MET A 110 -13.31 15.78 28.82
N SER A 111 -13.55 14.90 27.85
CA SER A 111 -12.83 14.84 26.57
C SER A 111 -12.96 16.15 25.79
N GLN A 112 -14.19 16.68 25.66
CA GLN A 112 -14.42 17.97 24.99
C GLN A 112 -13.75 19.15 25.71
N ARG A 113 -13.76 19.17 27.05
CA ARG A 113 -13.12 20.25 27.84
C ARG A 113 -11.60 20.19 27.78
N LEU A 114 -11.02 19.00 27.63
CA LEU A 114 -9.57 18.78 27.53
C LEU A 114 -9.05 18.78 26.08
N GLY A 115 -9.92 19.02 25.09
CA GLY A 115 -9.55 19.10 23.67
C GLY A 115 -9.38 17.76 22.96
N TYR A 116 -9.85 16.65 23.56
CA TYR A 116 -9.86 15.34 22.92
C TYR A 116 -11.13 15.16 22.06
N GLY A 117 -10.96 15.14 20.75
CA GLY A 117 -12.03 14.91 19.76
C GLY A 117 -11.81 13.64 18.94
N PRO A 118 -12.85 13.13 18.25
CA PRO A 118 -12.76 11.90 17.47
C PRO A 118 -11.71 11.99 16.38
N ARG A 119 -10.98 10.89 16.17
CA ARG A 119 -9.98 10.75 15.11
C ARG A 119 -10.58 10.05 13.89
N PRO A 120 -10.22 10.47 12.67
CA PRO A 120 -10.69 9.82 11.46
C PRO A 120 -10.10 8.41 11.33
N MET A 121 -10.88 7.46 10.81
CA MET A 121 -10.34 6.16 10.40
C MET A 121 -9.62 6.28 9.05
N TRP A 122 -8.65 5.40 8.82
CA TRP A 122 -8.00 5.22 7.54
C TRP A 122 -8.88 4.34 6.65
N THR A 123 -9.70 4.98 5.83
CA THR A 123 -10.53 4.34 4.81
C THR A 123 -9.83 4.36 3.45
N VAL A 124 -9.93 3.27 2.69
CA VAL A 124 -9.47 3.24 1.29
C VAL A 124 -10.59 3.81 0.41
N GLU A 125 -10.29 4.87 -0.32
CA GLU A 125 -11.24 5.49 -1.26
C GLU A 125 -11.49 4.61 -2.50
N ASP A 126 -10.54 3.73 -2.84
CA ASP A 126 -10.60 2.84 -3.99
C ASP A 126 -11.72 1.79 -3.85
N ALA A 127 -12.74 1.89 -4.71
CA ALA A 127 -13.90 1.00 -4.71
C ALA A 127 -13.53 -0.47 -5.02
N SER A 128 -12.39 -0.69 -5.70
CA SER A 128 -11.91 -2.02 -6.06
C SER A 128 -11.41 -2.85 -4.87
N GLU A 129 -10.84 -2.21 -3.83
CA GLU A 129 -10.40 -2.89 -2.60
C GLU A 129 -11.55 -3.14 -1.60
N ARG A 130 -12.66 -2.42 -1.71
CA ARG A 130 -13.87 -2.69 -0.92
C ARG A 130 -14.56 -4.00 -1.32
N ALA A 131 -14.49 -4.37 -2.60
CA ALA A 131 -15.17 -5.55 -3.14
C ALA A 131 -14.65 -6.88 -2.57
N VAL A 132 -13.38 -6.93 -2.13
CA VAL A 132 -12.77 -8.16 -1.58
C VAL A 132 -13.32 -8.52 -0.19
N ARG A 133 -13.90 -7.55 0.54
CA ARG A 133 -14.38 -7.76 1.91
C ARG A 133 -15.85 -8.15 2.03
N ASP A 134 -16.62 -8.09 0.94
CA ASP A 134 -18.03 -8.48 0.94
C ASP A 134 -18.15 -9.98 0.63
N VAL A 135 -17.54 -10.82 1.48
CA VAL A 135 -17.79 -12.26 1.42
C VAL A 135 -19.10 -12.51 2.15
N SER A 136 -20.19 -12.52 1.40
CA SER A 136 -21.48 -12.97 1.89
C SER A 136 -21.36 -14.44 2.29
N PHE A 137 -21.33 -14.73 3.59
CA PHE A 137 -21.64 -16.08 4.06
C PHE A 137 -23.11 -16.32 3.77
N GLY A 138 -23.39 -17.00 2.65
CA GLY A 138 -24.73 -17.45 2.31
C GLY A 138 -25.28 -18.27 3.47
N ALA A 139 -26.35 -17.78 4.08
CA ALA A 139 -27.18 -18.55 4.98
C ALA A 139 -27.74 -19.74 4.20
N GLY A 140 -27.18 -20.93 4.44
CA GLY A 140 -27.81 -22.20 4.07
C GLY A 140 -29.01 -22.43 4.99
N GLY A 141 -30.17 -22.66 4.38
CA GLY A 141 -31.44 -22.96 5.05
C GLY A 141 -31.53 -24.35 5.65
#